data_AF-A0A9Q0JP27-F1
#
_entry.id   AF-A0A9Q0JP27-F1
#
_cell.length_a   1.000
_cell.length_b   1.000
_cell.length_c   1.000
_cell.angle_alpha   90.00
_cell.angle_beta   90.00
_cell.angle_gamma   90.00
#
_symmetry.space_group_name_H-M   'P 1'
#
loop_
_entity.id
_entity.type
_entity.pdbx_description
1 polymer ?
#
loop_
_entity_poly.entity_id
_entity_poly.type
_entity_poly.pdbx_seq_one_letter_code
_entity_poly.pdbx_strand_id
1 'polypeptide(L)'
;YGPDVNIGKLKDFHRRRLQVLVEAGPDLLAFETIPNKLEAQACVELLEEENVNIPSWICFTSVDGENAPSGESFQECLDVINKSNKVKAVGINCAPPHFIESLICKFKGLTGKLIVVYPNSGEIWDGKAKKWLPSTCFDDHTFELTASRWRDLGASLIGGCCRTTPSTVEAISRVLKNRKQLLA
;
A
#
# COMPACT_ATOMS: atom_id res chain seq x y z
N TYR A 1 6.24 -8.49 15.61
CA TYR A 1 7.05 -7.68 16.56
C TYR A 1 7.53 -8.55 17.72
N GLY A 2 8.42 -8.05 18.58
CA GLY A 2 8.76 -8.72 19.84
C GLY A 2 7.54 -8.85 20.77
N PRO A 3 7.57 -9.75 21.76
CA PRO A 3 6.42 -10.08 22.61
C PRO A 3 5.88 -8.90 23.42
N ASP A 4 6.73 -7.92 23.74
CA ASP A 4 6.34 -6.76 24.54
C ASP A 4 5.71 -5.61 23.73
N VAL A 5 5.56 -5.76 22.42
CA VAL A 5 4.97 -4.74 21.55
C VAL A 5 3.45 -4.91 21.52
N ASN A 6 2.76 -3.95 22.13
CA ASN A 6 1.29 -3.88 22.16
C ASN A 6 0.80 -2.62 21.43
N ILE A 7 -0.53 -2.48 21.33
CA ILE A 7 -1.16 -1.36 20.64
C ILE A 7 -0.76 0.01 21.22
N GLY A 8 -0.63 0.12 22.54
CA GLY A 8 -0.21 1.36 23.21
C GLY A 8 1.17 1.81 22.76
N LYS A 9 2.15 0.90 22.76
CA LYS A 9 3.51 1.19 22.28
C LYS A 9 3.56 1.59 20.81
N LEU A 10 2.74 0.97 19.96
CA LEU A 10 2.66 1.33 18.54
C LEU A 10 2.03 2.72 18.36
N LYS A 11 0.97 3.04 19.13
CA LYS A 11 0.39 4.38 19.14
C LYS A 11 1.42 5.42 19.59
N ASP A 12 2.14 5.16 20.68
CA ASP A 12 3.20 6.06 21.17
C ASP A 12 4.31 6.26 20.13
N PHE A 13 4.72 5.20 19.44
CA PHE A 13 5.69 5.26 18.35
C PHE A 13 5.23 6.13 17.18
N HIS A 14 3.97 6.03 16.76
CA HIS A 14 3.43 6.81 15.63
C HIS A 14 3.00 8.23 15.98
N ARG A 15 2.54 8.48 17.22
CA ARG A 15 1.85 9.71 17.63
C ARG A 15 2.62 10.98 17.30
N ARG A 16 3.89 11.07 17.72
CA ARG A 16 4.66 12.29 17.49
C ARG A 16 4.84 12.59 15.99
N ARG A 17 5.11 11.56 15.18
CA ARG A 17 5.24 11.73 13.73
C ARG A 17 3.93 12.15 13.09
N LEU A 18 2.82 11.54 13.50
CA LEU A 18 1.49 11.92 13.00
C LEU A 18 1.19 13.39 13.30
N GLN A 19 1.39 13.84 14.53
CA GLN A 19 1.15 15.24 14.93
C GLN A 19 1.97 16.23 14.09
N VAL A 20 3.27 15.96 13.90
CA VAL A 20 4.14 16.82 13.08
C VAL A 20 3.67 16.86 11.63
N LEU A 21 3.31 15.70 11.05
CA LEU A 21 2.84 15.65 9.67
C LEU A 21 1.49 16.35 9.52
N VAL A 22 0.57 16.20 10.47
CA VAL A 22 -0.73 16.88 10.45
C VAL A 22 -0.56 18.40 10.54
N GLU A 23 0.32 18.88 11.41
CA GLU A 23 0.63 20.31 11.55
C GLU A 23 1.20 20.92 10.27
N ALA A 24 1.96 20.14 9.50
CA ALA A 24 2.48 20.55 8.19
C ALA A 24 1.40 20.69 7.10
N GLY A 25 0.16 20.26 7.36
CA GLY A 25 -0.99 20.42 6.47
C GLY A 25 -0.90 19.73 5.09
N PRO A 26 -0.51 18.45 4.99
CA PRO A 26 -0.47 17.74 3.72
C PRO A 26 -1.89 17.48 3.18
N ASP A 27 -1.98 17.26 1.87
CA ASP A 27 -3.25 16.87 1.23
C ASP A 27 -3.74 15.48 1.67
N LEU A 28 -2.82 14.58 2.02
CA LEU A 28 -3.10 13.20 2.41
C LEU A 28 -1.98 12.62 3.28
N LEU A 29 -2.33 11.69 4.17
CA LEU A 29 -1.38 10.89 4.95
C LEU A 29 -1.27 9.46 4.41
N ALA A 30 -0.04 9.02 4.15
CA ALA A 30 0.28 7.70 3.64
C ALA A 30 0.91 6.83 4.74
N PHE A 31 0.16 5.83 5.25
CA PHE A 31 0.73 4.78 6.07
C PHE A 31 1.11 3.62 5.15
N GLU A 32 2.41 3.41 4.96
CA GLU A 32 2.93 2.44 4.00
C GLU A 32 3.64 1.28 4.68
N THR A 33 3.61 0.11 4.03
CA THR A 33 4.35 -1.09 4.43
C THR A 33 4.00 -1.56 5.85
N ILE A 34 2.73 -1.41 6.25
CA ILE A 34 2.25 -1.91 7.54
C ILE A 34 2.29 -3.45 7.51
N PRO A 35 2.97 -4.13 8.46
CA PRO A 35 3.27 -5.55 8.35
C PRO A 35 2.26 -6.45 9.08
N ASN A 36 1.29 -5.88 9.81
CA ASN A 36 0.32 -6.65 10.59
C ASN A 36 -0.94 -5.86 10.95
N LYS A 37 -1.92 -6.60 11.45
CA LYS A 37 -3.20 -6.08 11.94
C LYS A 37 -3.03 -5.14 13.13
N LEU A 38 -2.14 -5.47 14.06
CA LEU A 38 -1.98 -4.71 15.31
C LEU A 38 -1.51 -3.27 15.06
N GLU A 39 -0.56 -3.06 14.16
CA GLU A 39 -0.09 -1.72 13.77
C GLU A 39 -1.14 -0.98 12.93
N ALA A 40 -1.84 -1.67 12.02
CA ALA A 40 -2.95 -1.05 11.30
C ALA A 40 -4.04 -0.55 12.26
N GLN A 41 -4.35 -1.33 13.31
CA GLN A 41 -5.27 -0.92 14.37
C GLN A 41 -4.76 0.29 15.13
N ALA A 42 -3.48 0.31 15.52
CA ALA A 42 -2.87 1.45 16.20
C ALA A 42 -2.97 2.73 15.35
N CYS A 43 -2.69 2.66 14.04
CA CYS A 43 -2.83 3.80 13.14
C CYS A 43 -4.28 4.30 13.04
N VAL A 44 -5.24 3.38 12.92
CA VAL A 44 -6.67 3.72 12.86
C VAL A 44 -7.13 4.41 14.15
N GLU A 45 -6.85 3.83 15.31
CA GLU A 45 -7.22 4.40 16.61
C GLU A 45 -6.58 5.78 16.80
N LEU A 46 -5.31 5.94 16.43
CA LEU A 46 -4.60 7.19 16.58
C LEU A 46 -5.16 8.31 15.69
N LEU A 47 -5.61 7.99 14.47
CA LEU A 47 -6.30 8.97 13.61
C LEU A 47 -7.59 9.51 14.26
N GLU A 48 -8.31 8.66 15.01
CA GLU A 48 -9.51 9.04 15.76
C GLU A 48 -9.15 9.82 17.03
N GLU A 49 -8.20 9.33 17.84
CA GLU A 49 -7.73 9.97 19.09
C GLU A 49 -7.22 11.39 18.86
N GLU A 50 -6.43 11.60 17.79
CA GLU A 50 -5.85 12.90 17.45
C GLU A 50 -6.78 13.76 16.58
N ASN A 51 -8.03 13.32 16.36
CA ASN A 51 -9.05 13.99 15.55
C ASN A 51 -8.56 14.45 14.16
N VAL A 52 -7.82 13.58 13.46
CA VAL A 52 -7.21 13.93 12.17
C VAL A 52 -8.27 14.03 11.08
N ASN A 53 -8.37 15.17 10.40
CA ASN A 53 -9.33 15.39 9.31
C ASN A 53 -8.73 15.25 7.90
N ILE A 54 -7.40 15.13 7.82
CA ILE A 54 -6.69 14.88 6.56
C ILE A 54 -6.98 13.44 6.13
N PRO A 55 -7.41 13.20 4.86
CA PRO A 55 -7.66 11.85 4.38
C PRO A 55 -6.39 11.01 4.41
N SER A 56 -6.51 9.70 4.62
CA SER A 56 -5.36 8.80 4.65
C SER A 56 -5.58 7.51 3.87
N TRP A 57 -4.47 6.83 3.58
CA TRP A 57 -4.48 5.42 3.20
C TRP A 57 -3.63 4.58 4.13
N ILE A 58 -3.96 3.29 4.22
CA ILE A 58 -3.12 2.28 4.87
C ILE A 58 -2.80 1.19 3.85
N CYS A 59 -1.52 1.03 3.53
CA CYS A 59 -1.02 -0.01 2.67
C CYS A 59 -0.23 -1.05 3.45
N PHE A 60 -0.50 -2.31 3.15
CA PHE A 60 0.27 -3.46 3.64
C PHE A 60 1.32 -3.86 2.61
N THR A 61 2.28 -4.67 3.01
CA THR A 61 3.07 -5.49 2.08
C THR A 61 2.63 -6.95 2.18
N SER A 62 3.08 -7.81 1.27
CA SER A 62 2.85 -9.26 1.33
C SER A 62 4.08 -10.00 0.84
N VAL A 63 4.40 -11.10 1.51
CA VAL A 63 5.54 -11.97 1.18
C VAL A 63 5.10 -13.27 0.50
N ASP A 64 3.83 -13.62 0.63
CA ASP A 64 3.21 -14.84 0.07
C ASP A 64 2.11 -14.54 -0.96
N GLY A 65 1.70 -13.27 -1.11
CA GLY A 65 0.61 -12.86 -1.98
C GLY A 65 -0.78 -13.09 -1.40
N GLU A 66 -0.89 -13.48 -0.13
CA GLU A 66 -2.15 -13.87 0.50
C GLU A 66 -2.40 -13.19 1.86
N ASN A 67 -1.35 -12.99 2.65
CA ASN A 67 -1.42 -12.53 4.03
C ASN A 67 -0.49 -11.34 4.30
N ALA A 68 -0.72 -10.69 5.44
CA ALA A 68 0.23 -9.74 5.98
C ALA A 68 1.51 -10.48 6.45
N PRO A 69 2.69 -9.83 6.49
CA PRO A 69 3.95 -10.46 6.87
C PRO A 69 3.96 -11.17 8.23
N SER A 70 3.10 -10.78 9.16
CA SER A 70 2.99 -11.44 10.48
C SER A 70 1.99 -12.60 10.51
N GLY A 71 1.37 -12.93 9.38
CA GLY A 71 0.53 -14.11 9.17
C GLY A 71 -0.98 -13.87 9.22
N GLU A 72 -1.44 -12.68 9.65
CA GLU A 72 -2.86 -12.37 9.64
C GLU A 72 -3.40 -12.26 8.22
N SER A 73 -4.64 -12.72 8.06
CA SER A 73 -5.32 -12.59 6.78
C SER A 73 -5.65 -11.13 6.47
N PHE A 74 -5.66 -10.76 5.19
CA PHE A 74 -6.10 -9.42 4.79
C PHE A 74 -7.57 -9.13 5.16
N GLN A 75 -8.41 -10.14 5.35
CA GLN A 75 -9.76 -9.94 5.92
C GLN A 75 -9.68 -9.32 7.31
N GLU A 76 -8.94 -9.96 8.23
CA GLU A 76 -8.83 -9.47 9.60
C GLU A 76 -8.19 -8.07 9.67
N CYS A 77 -7.20 -7.81 8.81
CA CYS A 77 -6.58 -6.50 8.69
C CYS A 77 -7.58 -5.43 8.21
N LEU A 78 -8.34 -5.73 7.16
CA LEU A 78 -9.31 -4.80 6.58
C LEU A 78 -10.54 -4.60 7.47
N ASP A 79 -10.95 -5.59 8.25
CA ASP A 79 -12.07 -5.46 9.21
C ASP A 79 -11.82 -4.35 10.24
N VAL A 80 -10.57 -4.15 10.64
CA VAL A 80 -10.17 -3.05 11.52
C VAL A 80 -10.25 -1.71 10.78
N ILE A 81 -9.70 -1.64 9.56
CA ILE A 81 -9.63 -0.41 8.79
C ILE A 81 -11.01 0.04 8.30
N ASN A 82 -11.88 -0.90 7.96
CA ASN A 82 -13.24 -0.67 7.47
C ASN A 82 -14.12 0.07 8.48
N LYS A 83 -13.79 0.02 9.77
CA LYS A 83 -14.52 0.73 10.84
C LYS A 83 -14.24 2.24 10.88
N SER A 84 -13.14 2.71 10.28
CA SER A 84 -12.79 4.14 10.31
C SER A 84 -13.22 4.85 9.03
N ASN A 85 -13.79 6.04 9.21
CA ASN A 85 -14.13 6.94 8.11
C ASN A 85 -12.96 7.87 7.72
N LYS A 86 -11.90 7.92 8.52
CA LYS A 86 -10.70 8.74 8.26
C LYS A 86 -9.77 8.09 7.24
N VAL A 87 -9.75 6.76 7.18
CA VAL A 87 -9.03 6.01 6.13
C VAL A 87 -9.91 5.89 4.88
N LYS A 88 -9.52 6.57 3.80
CA LYS A 88 -10.27 6.63 2.53
C LYS A 88 -9.84 5.58 1.52
N ALA A 89 -8.62 5.08 1.65
CA ALA A 89 -8.08 4.07 0.75
C ALA A 89 -7.26 3.01 1.52
N VAL A 90 -7.20 1.81 0.97
CA VAL A 90 -6.38 0.71 1.47
C VAL A 90 -5.63 0.09 0.32
N GLY A 91 -4.52 -0.59 0.60
CA GLY A 91 -3.70 -1.03 -0.51
C GLY A 91 -2.58 -1.98 -0.20
N ILE A 92 -1.81 -2.24 -1.24
CA ILE A 92 -0.60 -3.04 -1.20
C ILE A 92 0.55 -2.24 -1.78
N ASN A 93 1.67 -2.18 -1.05
CA ASN A 93 2.91 -1.63 -1.55
C ASN A 93 4.10 -2.50 -1.18
N CYS A 94 5.20 -2.30 -1.92
CA CYS A 94 6.46 -3.01 -1.70
C CYS A 94 6.34 -4.55 -1.74
N ALA A 95 5.30 -5.08 -2.39
CA ALA A 95 5.16 -6.49 -2.71
C ALA A 95 5.60 -6.74 -4.17
N PRO A 96 6.00 -7.98 -4.52
CA PRO A 96 6.24 -8.37 -5.90
C PRO A 96 5.04 -8.06 -6.82
N PRO A 97 5.26 -7.52 -8.03
CA PRO A 97 4.18 -7.16 -8.96
C PRO A 97 3.19 -8.30 -9.28
N HIS A 98 3.67 -9.54 -9.34
CA HIS A 98 2.82 -10.70 -9.67
C HIS A 98 1.78 -11.03 -8.60
N PHE A 99 1.91 -10.51 -7.37
CA PHE A 99 0.87 -10.64 -6.33
C PHE A 99 -0.25 -9.62 -6.46
N ILE A 100 -0.02 -8.50 -7.16
CA ILE A 100 -0.89 -7.34 -7.05
C ILE A 100 -2.28 -7.60 -7.62
N GLU A 101 -2.40 -8.34 -8.72
CA GLU A 101 -3.70 -8.59 -9.34
C GLU A 101 -4.64 -9.39 -8.45
N SER A 102 -4.16 -10.52 -7.88
CA SER A 102 -4.96 -11.34 -6.97
C SER A 102 -5.35 -10.56 -5.72
N LEU A 103 -4.43 -9.73 -5.21
CA LEU A 103 -4.68 -8.89 -4.05
C LEU A 103 -5.68 -7.77 -4.31
N ILE A 104 -5.68 -7.13 -5.50
CA ILE A 104 -6.73 -6.17 -5.88
C ILE A 104 -8.09 -6.85 -5.87
N CYS A 105 -8.21 -8.02 -6.52
CA CYS A 105 -9.46 -8.78 -6.56
C CYS A 105 -9.95 -9.15 -5.17
N LYS A 106 -9.04 -9.60 -4.30
CA LYS A 106 -9.32 -9.89 -2.89
C LYS A 106 -9.82 -8.63 -2.18
N PHE A 107 -9.07 -7.53 -2.20
CA PHE A 107 -9.41 -6.30 -1.48
C PHE A 107 -10.75 -5.72 -1.93
N LYS A 108 -11.06 -5.77 -3.23
CA LYS A 108 -12.34 -5.33 -3.79
C LYS A 108 -13.55 -6.08 -3.22
N GLY A 109 -13.38 -7.36 -2.87
CA GLY A 109 -14.42 -8.15 -2.20
C GLY A 109 -14.55 -7.87 -0.70
N LEU A 110 -13.53 -7.25 -0.09
CA LEU A 110 -13.43 -7.08 1.36
C LEU A 110 -13.64 -5.63 1.84
N THR A 111 -13.61 -4.65 0.95
CA THR A 111 -13.77 -3.24 1.32
C THR A 111 -14.45 -2.42 0.22
N GLY A 112 -15.21 -1.41 0.64
CA GLY A 112 -15.73 -0.36 -0.24
C GLY A 112 -14.79 0.86 -0.37
N LYS A 113 -13.61 0.82 0.27
CA LYS A 113 -12.61 1.90 0.19
C LYS A 113 -11.86 1.85 -1.15
N LEU A 114 -11.25 2.97 -1.53
CA LEU A 114 -10.41 3.03 -2.73
C LEU A 114 -9.22 2.08 -2.58
N ILE A 115 -8.80 1.45 -3.68
CA ILE A 115 -7.66 0.53 -3.69
C ILE A 115 -6.41 1.26 -4.20
N VAL A 116 -5.32 1.19 -3.44
CA VAL A 116 -4.02 1.77 -3.77
C VAL A 116 -3.02 0.63 -4.03
N VAL A 117 -2.27 0.68 -5.13
CA VAL A 117 -1.22 -0.31 -5.42
C VAL A 117 0.05 0.36 -5.92
N TYR A 118 1.17 0.02 -5.30
CA TYR A 118 2.49 0.47 -5.75
C TYR A 118 3.55 -0.59 -5.40
N PRO A 119 3.69 -1.64 -6.23
CA PRO A 119 4.62 -2.74 -5.97
C PRO A 119 6.08 -2.31 -6.09
N ASN A 120 6.99 -3.17 -5.65
CA ASN A 120 8.41 -3.05 -5.98
C ASN A 120 8.68 -3.45 -7.45
N SER A 121 9.90 -3.28 -7.97
CA SER A 121 10.26 -3.65 -9.35
C SER A 121 10.20 -5.16 -9.63
N GLY A 122 10.07 -6.00 -8.61
CA GLY A 122 10.24 -7.45 -8.70
C GLY A 122 11.69 -7.92 -8.56
N GLU A 123 12.66 -7.02 -8.34
CA GLU A 123 14.00 -7.39 -7.88
C GLU A 123 13.97 -7.96 -6.46
N ILE A 124 14.87 -8.89 -6.17
CA ILE A 124 14.95 -9.55 -4.85
C ILE A 124 16.21 -9.09 -4.13
N TRP A 125 16.08 -8.69 -2.86
CA TRP A 125 17.22 -8.37 -2.02
C TRP A 125 17.86 -9.65 -1.47
N ASP A 126 19.14 -9.87 -1.77
CA ASP A 126 19.95 -10.90 -1.11
C ASP A 126 20.61 -10.29 0.13
N GLY A 127 20.08 -10.61 1.31
CA GLY A 127 20.60 -10.13 2.58
C GLY A 127 22.00 -10.65 2.94
N LYS A 128 22.42 -11.78 2.38
CA LYS A 128 23.77 -12.34 2.62
C LYS A 128 24.80 -11.62 1.74
N ALA A 129 24.52 -11.51 0.44
CA ALA A 129 25.40 -10.84 -0.50
C ALA A 129 25.28 -9.30 -0.45
N LYS A 130 24.30 -8.76 0.29
CA LYS A 130 23.98 -7.34 0.41
C LYS A 130 23.83 -6.66 -0.96
N LYS A 131 23.15 -7.34 -1.89
CA LYS A 131 22.91 -6.84 -3.25
C LYS A 131 21.51 -7.17 -3.73
N TRP A 132 21.05 -6.39 -4.69
CA TRP A 132 19.83 -6.70 -5.44
C TRP A 132 20.14 -7.71 -6.54
N LEU A 133 19.29 -8.72 -6.65
CA LEU A 133 19.27 -9.66 -7.74
C LEU A 133 18.31 -9.13 -8.82
N PRO A 134 18.70 -9.17 -10.11
CA PRO A 134 17.86 -8.71 -11.20
C PRO A 134 16.49 -9.39 -11.16
N SER A 135 15.44 -8.65 -11.49
CA SER A 135 14.15 -9.29 -11.75
C SER A 135 14.27 -10.16 -12.99
N THR A 136 13.78 -11.39 -12.91
CA THR A 136 13.67 -12.29 -14.07
C THR A 136 12.31 -12.15 -14.77
N CYS A 137 11.39 -11.34 -14.24
CA CYS A 137 9.97 -11.41 -14.58
C CYS A 137 9.32 -10.07 -14.94
N PHE A 138 9.92 -8.94 -14.55
CA PHE A 138 9.32 -7.61 -14.73
C PHE A 138 10.37 -6.60 -15.20
N ASP A 139 10.18 -6.07 -16.40
CA ASP A 139 10.88 -4.88 -16.91
C ASP A 139 9.90 -3.68 -17.01
N ASP A 140 10.41 -2.51 -17.42
CA ASP A 140 9.59 -1.29 -17.55
C ASP A 140 8.42 -1.46 -18.54
N HIS A 141 8.53 -2.30 -19.58
CA HIS A 141 7.44 -2.58 -20.52
C HIS A 141 6.33 -3.39 -19.86
N THR A 142 6.68 -4.34 -18.99
CA THR A 142 5.69 -5.10 -18.23
C THR A 142 4.87 -4.19 -17.31
N PHE A 143 5.48 -3.15 -16.72
CA PHE A 143 4.76 -2.19 -15.86
C PHE A 143 3.66 -1.41 -16.61
N GLU A 144 3.88 -1.03 -17.87
CA GLU A 144 2.87 -0.35 -18.69
C GLU A 144 1.60 -1.20 -18.84
N LEU A 145 1.76 -2.46 -19.24
CA LEU A 145 0.65 -3.39 -19.44
C LEU A 145 -0.05 -3.71 -18.12
N THR A 146 0.71 -3.87 -17.04
CA THR A 146 0.16 -4.29 -15.75
C THR A 146 -0.60 -3.15 -15.07
N ALA A 147 -0.18 -1.89 -15.25
CA ALA A 147 -0.89 -0.73 -14.70
C ALA A 147 -2.33 -0.59 -15.26
N SER A 148 -2.52 -0.80 -16.57
CA SER A 148 -3.88 -0.84 -17.15
C SER A 148 -4.73 -1.93 -16.52
N ARG A 149 -4.15 -3.12 -16.34
CA ARG A 149 -4.84 -4.26 -15.77
C ARG A 149 -5.22 -4.04 -14.31
N TRP A 150 -4.32 -3.49 -13.48
CA TRP A 150 -4.63 -3.12 -12.10
C TRP A 150 -5.79 -2.14 -12.01
N ARG A 151 -5.80 -1.11 -12.87
CA ARG A 151 -6.91 -0.16 -12.97
C ARG A 151 -8.22 -0.89 -13.27
N ASP A 152 -8.23 -1.73 -14.31
CA ASP A 152 -9.45 -2.42 -14.76
C ASP A 152 -9.99 -3.41 -13.72
N LEU A 153 -9.10 -3.98 -12.89
CA LEU A 153 -9.48 -4.81 -11.75
C LEU A 153 -10.07 -3.98 -10.59
N GLY A 154 -9.73 -2.69 -10.46
CA GLY A 154 -10.34 -1.78 -9.49
C GLY A 154 -9.35 -0.91 -8.70
N ALA A 155 -8.06 -0.94 -9.00
CA ALA A 155 -7.11 -0.02 -8.39
C ALA A 155 -7.42 1.43 -8.80
N SER A 156 -7.49 2.31 -7.80
CA SER A 156 -7.80 3.74 -7.95
C SER A 156 -6.54 4.60 -7.95
N LEU A 157 -5.51 4.19 -7.21
CA LEU A 157 -4.21 4.85 -7.18
C LEU A 157 -3.13 3.80 -7.51
N ILE A 158 -2.28 4.12 -8.48
CA ILE A 158 -1.26 3.20 -9.01
C ILE A 158 0.10 3.91 -9.03
N GLY A 159 1.14 3.27 -8.53
CA GLY A 159 2.50 3.80 -8.52
C GLY A 159 3.58 2.72 -8.46
N GLY A 160 4.75 3.10 -7.95
CA GLY A 160 5.89 2.21 -7.75
C GLY A 160 6.54 2.41 -6.37
N CYS A 161 7.15 1.36 -5.85
CA CYS A 161 7.87 1.35 -4.56
C CYS A 161 9.36 1.05 -4.80
N CYS A 162 9.96 0.16 -4.01
CA CYS A 162 11.38 -0.15 -4.08
C CYS A 162 11.81 -0.50 -5.51
N ARG A 163 12.91 0.13 -5.94
CA ARG A 163 13.59 -0.09 -7.22
C ARG A 163 12.79 0.26 -8.48
N THR A 164 11.60 0.83 -8.33
CA THR A 164 10.98 1.58 -9.43
C THR A 164 11.70 2.90 -9.63
N THR A 165 11.57 3.48 -10.82
CA THR A 165 12.29 4.71 -11.21
C THR A 165 11.32 5.74 -11.77
N PRO A 166 11.78 6.98 -12.03
CA PRO A 166 10.99 7.93 -12.80
C PRO A 166 10.53 7.42 -14.17
N SER A 167 11.30 6.56 -14.86
CA SER A 167 10.87 5.95 -16.13
C SER A 167 9.68 5.02 -15.93
N THR A 168 9.68 4.22 -14.86
CA THR A 168 8.53 3.38 -14.49
C THR A 168 7.27 4.23 -14.24
N VAL A 169 7.40 5.36 -13.52
CA VAL A 169 6.27 6.27 -13.25
C VAL A 169 5.77 6.94 -14.53
N GLU A 170 6.65 7.32 -15.45
CA GLU A 170 6.28 7.88 -16.75
C GLU A 170 5.48 6.87 -17.59
N ALA A 171 5.95 5.62 -17.65
CA ALA A 171 5.27 4.49 -18.28
C ALA A 171 3.85 4.30 -17.73
N ILE A 172 3.70 4.20 -16.40
CA ILE A 172 2.38 4.13 -15.73
C ILE A 172 1.52 5.34 -16.12
N SER A 173 2.08 6.55 -16.07
CA SER A 173 1.35 7.80 -16.35
C SER A 173 0.81 7.83 -17.78
N ARG A 174 1.62 7.42 -18.76
CA ARG A 174 1.28 7.38 -20.19
C ARG A 174 0.03 6.52 -20.42
N VAL A 175 0.03 5.31 -19.86
CA VAL A 175 -1.04 4.35 -20.05
C VAL A 175 -2.33 4.75 -19.32
N LEU A 176 -2.22 5.36 -18.13
CA LEU A 176 -3.39 5.77 -17.35
C LEU A 176 -4.03 7.08 -17.84
N LYS A 177 -3.25 8.00 -18.42
CA LYS A 177 -3.76 9.28 -18.98
C LYS A 177 -4.53 9.12 -20.29
N ASN A 178 -4.14 8.16 -21.13
CA ASN A 178 -4.68 8.00 -22.49
C ASN A 178 -6.19 7.63 -22.55
N ARG A 179 -6.86 7.39 -21.43
CA ARG A 179 -8.31 7.11 -21.39
C ARG A 179 -9.19 8.37 -21.35
N LYS A 180 -8.66 9.55 -21.01
CA LYS A 180 -9.46 10.79 -21.10
C LYS A 180 -9.89 11.12 -22.55
N GLN A 181 -9.25 10.54 -23.56
CA GLN A 181 -9.59 10.72 -24.98
C GLN A 181 -10.56 9.68 -25.57
N LEU A 182 -10.80 8.54 -24.89
CA LEU A 182 -11.68 7.48 -25.39
C LEU A 182 -13.09 7.51 -24.80
N LEU A 183 -13.32 8.41 -23.84
CA LEU A 183 -14.61 8.64 -23.18
C LEU A 183 -15.09 10.10 -23.33
N ALA A 184 -14.47 10.86 -24.23
CA ALA A 184 -14.85 12.22 -24.60
C ALA A 184 -15.45 12.23 -26.01
#